data_AF-A0A133UJY0-F1
#
_entry.id   AF-A0A133UJY0-F1
#
_cell.length_a   1.000
_cell.length_b   1.000
_cell.length_c   1.000
_cell.angle_alpha   90.00
_cell.angle_beta   90.00
_cell.angle_gamma   90.00
#
_symmetry.space_group_name_H-M   'P 1'
#
loop_
_entity.id
_entity.type
_entity.pdbx_description
1 polymer ?
#
loop_
_entity_poly.entity_id
_entity_poly.type
_entity_poly.pdbx_seq_one_letter_code
_entity_poly.pdbx_strand_id
1 'polypeptide(L)'
;MEEPEWSENEGAYLISNLEELNWMRNDLDNDYVLVNDIDASETETWNGGKGWEGIGESYEVAFIGTFDGQGYEISSLYINENSWYVGFFDRARGEIKNVGLVNVTVKGNSSRVGALIGRAMSGVVTNCYATGKVAGEGKAGGLIGDWGGVVTDSYADVEVSGEYNIGGLIGSNSNKVVSCYATGDVTGEGNEPFKIGGLVGSNAYNYAEVSDSYATGDVDGYEKVGGLVGINSGIAAVIDNSYATGLVTGEEEVGGLVGYNAPNPEGVFDSFCDMETTGQENAIGTEDEGGTSTNVEALPTEEMKDISTFEDAGWDIEITSEGNPTSGYPFLSWQVNGGGHDNRRTSFRLRVRPLDRRRFRF
;
A
#
# COMPACT_ATOMS: atom_id res chain seq x y z
N MET A 1 13.09 1.87 -28.72
CA MET A 1 12.19 2.86 -28.09
C MET A 1 11.40 3.48 -29.20
N GLU A 2 10.08 3.34 -29.12
CA GLU A 2 9.11 3.65 -30.16
C GLU A 2 8.10 4.66 -29.58
N GLU A 3 7.79 5.71 -30.33
CA GLU A 3 6.79 6.71 -29.90
C GLU A 3 5.38 6.12 -30.05
N PRO A 4 4.55 6.15 -29.00
CA PRO A 4 3.18 5.63 -29.06
C PRO A 4 2.25 6.48 -29.92
N GLU A 5 1.17 5.87 -30.42
CA GLU A 5 0.15 6.58 -31.18
C GLU A 5 -0.74 7.44 -30.25
N TRP A 6 -0.98 8.70 -30.63
CA TRP A 6 -1.99 9.54 -29.98
C TRP A 6 -3.41 9.17 -30.43
N SER A 7 -4.30 8.90 -29.48
CA SER A 7 -5.73 8.66 -29.73
C SER A 7 -6.58 9.88 -29.38
N GLU A 8 -7.17 10.51 -30.40
CA GLU A 8 -8.15 11.60 -30.21
C GLU A 8 -9.41 11.17 -29.44
N ASN A 9 -9.74 9.88 -29.47
CA ASN A 9 -10.91 9.35 -28.77
C ASN A 9 -10.66 9.19 -27.26
N GLU A 10 -9.46 8.74 -26.89
CA GLU A 10 -9.06 8.60 -25.49
C GLU A 10 -8.53 9.91 -24.91
N GLY A 11 -8.01 10.80 -25.77
CA GLY A 11 -7.25 11.97 -25.33
C GLY A 11 -5.93 11.58 -24.67
N ALA A 12 -5.32 10.49 -25.13
CA ALA A 12 -4.12 9.89 -24.53
C ALA A 12 -3.28 9.14 -25.56
N TYR A 13 -2.02 8.90 -25.23
CA TYR A 13 -1.15 7.99 -25.97
C TYR A 13 -1.47 6.52 -25.65
N LEU A 14 -1.56 5.69 -26.69
CA LEU A 14 -1.85 4.27 -26.57
C LEU A 14 -0.56 3.46 -26.38
N ILE A 15 -0.47 2.72 -25.28
CA ILE A 15 0.67 1.86 -24.98
C ILE A 15 0.27 0.40 -25.21
N SER A 16 0.84 -0.20 -26.25
CA SER A 16 0.56 -1.55 -26.70
C SER A 16 1.73 -2.51 -26.55
N ASN A 17 2.95 -1.99 -26.34
CA ASN A 17 4.17 -2.78 -26.21
C ASN A 17 5.21 -2.14 -25.25
N LEU A 18 6.26 -2.91 -24.93
CA LEU A 18 7.30 -2.51 -23.98
C LEU A 18 8.15 -1.32 -24.46
N GLU A 19 8.35 -1.16 -25.77
CA GLU A 19 9.13 -0.04 -26.31
C GLU A 19 8.39 1.30 -26.19
N GLU A 20 7.07 1.29 -26.40
CA GLU A 20 6.16 2.42 -26.19
C GLU A 20 6.04 2.76 -24.70
N LEU A 21 5.90 1.74 -23.84
CA LEU A 21 5.92 1.92 -22.38
C LEU A 21 7.22 2.61 -21.93
N ASN A 22 8.35 2.18 -22.48
CA ASN A 22 9.65 2.77 -22.19
C ASN A 22 9.80 4.21 -22.74
N TRP A 23 9.07 4.57 -23.79
CA TRP A 23 9.11 5.90 -24.40
C TRP A 23 8.50 6.97 -23.50
N MET A 24 7.55 6.62 -22.64
CA MET A 24 6.88 7.54 -21.70
C MET A 24 7.86 8.43 -20.91
N ARG A 25 9.08 7.97 -20.65
CA ARG A 25 10.12 8.75 -19.94
C ARG A 25 10.51 10.05 -20.64
N ASN A 26 10.21 10.20 -21.92
CA ASN A 26 10.50 11.40 -22.70
C ASN A 26 9.45 12.50 -22.52
N ASP A 27 8.26 12.17 -22.03
CA ASP A 27 7.13 13.09 -21.98
C ASP A 27 6.23 12.84 -20.76
N LEU A 28 6.60 13.46 -19.65
CA LEU A 28 6.14 13.09 -18.30
C LEU A 28 4.82 13.75 -17.86
N ASP A 29 4.28 14.69 -18.66
CA ASP A 29 3.06 15.43 -18.34
C ASP A 29 1.87 15.10 -19.24
N ASN A 30 2.02 14.09 -20.09
CA ASN A 30 0.96 13.57 -20.96
C ASN A 30 0.15 12.42 -20.34
N ASP A 31 -0.99 12.15 -20.94
CA ASP A 31 -1.89 11.06 -20.57
C ASP A 31 -1.60 9.81 -21.42
N TYR A 32 -1.61 8.65 -20.76
CA TYR A 32 -1.24 7.36 -21.31
C TYR A 32 -2.26 6.30 -20.91
N VAL A 33 -2.63 5.44 -21.85
CA VAL A 33 -3.52 4.32 -21.60
C VAL A 33 -2.91 3.02 -22.11
N LEU A 34 -2.92 1.96 -21.30
CA LEU A 34 -2.60 0.63 -21.79
C LEU A 34 -3.73 0.13 -22.69
N VAL A 35 -3.37 -0.54 -23.78
CA VAL A 35 -4.34 -1.20 -24.68
C VAL A 35 -4.12 -2.70 -24.81
N ASN A 36 -3.08 -3.24 -24.16
CA ASN A 36 -2.77 -4.66 -24.05
C ASN A 36 -2.00 -4.91 -22.74
N ASP A 37 -1.97 -6.16 -22.30
CA ASP A 37 -0.98 -6.62 -21.32
C ASP A 37 0.44 -6.50 -21.91
N ILE A 38 1.41 -6.15 -21.07
CA ILE A 38 2.80 -5.97 -21.43
C ILE A 38 3.67 -7.02 -20.72
N ASP A 39 4.43 -7.81 -21.48
CA ASP A 39 5.50 -8.65 -20.93
C ASP A 39 6.80 -7.83 -20.85
N ALA A 40 7.24 -7.52 -19.64
CA ALA A 40 8.45 -6.76 -19.35
C ALA A 40 9.66 -7.66 -19.01
N SER A 41 9.60 -8.97 -19.27
CA SER A 41 10.71 -9.90 -18.97
C SER A 41 12.03 -9.54 -19.65
N GLU A 42 11.99 -8.87 -20.81
CA GLU A 42 13.19 -8.39 -21.51
C GLU A 42 14.01 -7.41 -20.64
N THR A 43 13.35 -6.68 -19.74
CA THR A 43 13.99 -5.69 -18.87
C THR A 43 15.10 -6.29 -18.03
N GLU A 44 15.06 -7.58 -17.67
CA GLU A 44 16.11 -8.27 -16.91
C GLU A 44 17.52 -8.08 -17.52
N THR A 45 17.61 -8.02 -18.85
CA THR A 45 18.88 -7.87 -19.56
C THR A 45 19.27 -6.41 -19.85
N TRP A 46 18.35 -5.46 -19.63
CA TRP A 46 18.58 -4.05 -19.88
C TRP A 46 19.62 -3.47 -18.92
N ASN A 47 20.24 -2.37 -19.36
CA ASN A 47 21.18 -1.59 -18.55
C ASN A 47 22.34 -2.42 -17.94
N GLY A 48 22.76 -3.47 -18.66
CA GLY A 48 23.83 -4.37 -18.21
C GLY A 48 23.39 -5.33 -17.09
N GLY A 49 22.12 -5.74 -17.07
CA GLY A 49 21.54 -6.61 -16.04
C GLY A 49 21.00 -5.85 -14.83
N LYS A 50 20.88 -4.52 -14.93
CA LYS A 50 20.29 -3.67 -13.89
C LYS A 50 18.78 -3.53 -14.02
N GLY A 51 18.20 -3.93 -15.15
CA GLY A 51 16.76 -3.83 -15.29
C GLY A 51 16.27 -2.55 -15.93
N TRP A 52 14.97 -2.35 -15.75
CA TRP A 52 14.24 -1.13 -16.02
C TRP A 52 14.80 0.03 -15.20
N GLU A 53 15.02 1.17 -15.87
CA GLU A 53 15.33 2.45 -15.24
C GLU A 53 14.02 3.19 -14.95
N GLY A 54 13.79 3.50 -13.68
CA GLY A 54 12.53 4.09 -13.22
C GLY A 54 12.18 5.40 -13.93
N ILE A 55 10.89 5.63 -14.14
CA ILE A 55 10.41 6.87 -14.75
C ILE A 55 10.33 7.97 -13.69
N GLY A 56 10.97 9.10 -13.97
CA GLY A 56 10.85 10.32 -13.18
C GLY A 56 11.93 10.49 -12.11
N GLU A 57 13.17 10.70 -12.55
CA GLU A 57 14.39 10.63 -11.73
C GLU A 57 14.48 11.67 -10.58
N SER A 58 13.76 12.80 -10.67
CA SER A 58 13.94 13.92 -9.73
C SER A 58 12.63 14.62 -9.31
N TYR A 59 12.74 15.64 -8.45
CA TYR A 59 11.55 16.41 -8.06
C TYR A 59 11.01 17.24 -9.23
N GLU A 60 11.89 17.86 -10.02
CA GLU A 60 11.50 18.65 -11.19
C GLU A 60 11.10 17.79 -12.39
N VAL A 61 11.47 16.50 -12.37
CA VAL A 61 11.28 15.55 -13.46
C VAL A 61 10.41 14.38 -12.99
N ALA A 62 9.36 14.63 -12.21
CA ALA A 62 8.42 13.57 -11.81
C ALA A 62 7.38 13.33 -12.91
N PHE A 63 6.84 12.12 -13.01
CA PHE A 63 5.65 11.86 -13.83
C PHE A 63 4.44 12.62 -13.26
N ILE A 64 3.84 13.54 -14.02
CA ILE A 64 2.71 14.38 -13.57
C ILE A 64 1.45 14.21 -14.40
N GLY A 65 1.50 13.45 -15.50
CA GLY A 65 0.33 13.12 -16.31
C GLY A 65 -0.52 11.99 -15.74
N THR A 66 -1.36 11.38 -16.58
CA THR A 66 -2.20 10.23 -16.22
C THR A 66 -1.64 8.94 -16.80
N PHE A 67 -1.55 7.87 -16.00
CA PHE A 67 -1.29 6.52 -16.48
C PHE A 67 -2.47 5.61 -16.10
N ASP A 68 -3.30 5.26 -17.08
CA ASP A 68 -4.46 4.38 -16.89
C ASP A 68 -4.19 3.00 -17.53
N GLY A 69 -4.04 1.98 -16.70
CA GLY A 69 -3.84 0.62 -17.17
C GLY A 69 -5.10 0.00 -17.78
N GLN A 70 -6.28 0.60 -17.64
CA GLN A 70 -7.57 0.06 -18.10
C GLN A 70 -7.89 -1.37 -17.63
N GLY A 71 -7.21 -1.85 -16.58
CA GLY A 71 -7.28 -3.21 -16.08
C GLY A 71 -6.26 -4.19 -16.66
N TYR A 72 -5.41 -3.75 -17.59
CA TYR A 72 -4.29 -4.52 -18.14
C TYR A 72 -3.10 -4.60 -17.18
N GLU A 73 -2.27 -5.61 -17.40
CA GLU A 73 -1.12 -5.93 -16.56
C GLU A 73 0.22 -5.65 -17.25
N ILE A 74 1.23 -5.30 -16.45
CA ILE A 74 2.64 -5.32 -16.83
C ILE A 74 3.29 -6.44 -16.02
N SER A 75 3.77 -7.47 -16.71
CA SER A 75 4.30 -8.67 -16.07
C SER A 75 5.82 -8.78 -16.13
N SER A 76 6.42 -9.45 -15.16
CA SER A 76 7.85 -9.82 -15.15
C SER A 76 8.82 -8.63 -15.22
N LEU A 77 8.42 -7.47 -14.71
CA LEU A 77 9.27 -6.29 -14.60
C LEU A 77 10.46 -6.56 -13.66
N TYR A 78 11.67 -6.31 -14.13
CA TYR A 78 12.89 -6.46 -13.34
C TYR A 78 13.59 -5.11 -13.13
N ILE A 79 13.88 -4.78 -11.88
CA ILE A 79 14.62 -3.58 -11.47
C ILE A 79 15.69 -4.00 -10.46
N ASN A 80 16.93 -3.62 -10.70
CA ASN A 80 18.07 -3.86 -9.82
C ASN A 80 19.00 -2.64 -9.83
N GLU A 81 18.60 -1.64 -9.06
CA GLU A 81 19.19 -0.31 -9.10
C GLU A 81 19.73 0.15 -7.75
N ASN A 82 20.73 1.02 -7.82
CA ASN A 82 21.26 1.73 -6.67
C ASN A 82 21.00 3.23 -6.84
N SER A 83 19.72 3.60 -6.70
CA SER A 83 19.19 4.96 -6.81
C SER A 83 18.38 5.29 -5.56
N TRP A 84 18.25 6.57 -5.21
CA TRP A 84 17.52 7.04 -4.01
C TRP A 84 16.04 6.71 -3.98
N TYR A 85 15.47 6.48 -5.16
CA TYR A 85 14.09 6.11 -5.43
C TYR A 85 14.16 4.99 -6.44
N VAL A 86 13.39 3.94 -6.22
CA VAL A 86 13.38 2.77 -7.10
C VAL A 86 11.95 2.29 -7.24
N GLY A 87 11.46 2.20 -8.47
CA GLY A 87 10.17 1.63 -8.85
C GLY A 87 9.91 1.76 -10.34
N PHE A 88 8.76 1.26 -10.82
CA PHE A 88 8.35 1.49 -12.22
C PHE A 88 8.39 3.00 -12.54
N PHE A 89 7.82 3.80 -11.65
CA PHE A 89 8.14 5.21 -11.49
C PHE A 89 9.10 5.38 -10.33
N ASP A 90 10.25 6.02 -10.56
CA ASP A 90 11.07 6.53 -9.46
C ASP A 90 10.26 7.56 -8.67
N ARG A 91 9.59 8.48 -9.38
CA ARG A 91 8.70 9.48 -8.80
C ARG A 91 7.53 9.81 -9.71
N ALA A 92 6.33 9.76 -9.15
CA ALA A 92 5.10 10.20 -9.79
C ALA A 92 4.30 11.13 -8.87
N ARG A 93 3.61 12.13 -9.44
CA ARG A 93 2.67 13.04 -8.77
C ARG A 93 1.35 13.23 -9.50
N GLY A 94 1.23 12.63 -10.68
CA GLY A 94 0.00 12.60 -11.45
C GLY A 94 -0.98 11.56 -10.91
N GLU A 95 -1.82 11.05 -11.82
CA GLU A 95 -2.82 10.03 -11.53
C GLU A 95 -2.36 8.70 -12.14
N ILE A 96 -2.26 7.65 -11.32
CA ILE A 96 -1.96 6.29 -11.77
C ILE A 96 -3.13 5.40 -11.36
N LYS A 97 -3.74 4.71 -12.32
CA LYS A 97 -4.92 3.90 -12.04
C LYS A 97 -5.04 2.64 -12.88
N ASN A 98 -5.82 1.69 -12.36
CA ASN A 98 -6.27 0.49 -13.07
C ASN A 98 -5.12 -0.34 -13.67
N VAL A 99 -3.98 -0.45 -13.01
CA VAL A 99 -2.81 -1.20 -13.52
C VAL A 99 -2.30 -2.22 -12.52
N GLY A 100 -2.02 -3.42 -13.02
CA GLY A 100 -1.36 -4.49 -12.28
C GLY A 100 0.10 -4.64 -12.65
N LEU A 101 1.00 -4.66 -11.66
CA LEU A 101 2.40 -5.07 -11.85
C LEU A 101 2.57 -6.52 -11.35
N VAL A 102 2.61 -7.48 -12.26
CA VAL A 102 2.56 -8.90 -11.91
C VAL A 102 3.94 -9.55 -11.98
N ASN A 103 4.29 -10.35 -10.98
CA ASN A 103 5.56 -11.08 -10.92
C ASN A 103 6.78 -10.16 -11.05
N VAL A 104 6.77 -9.03 -10.34
CA VAL A 104 7.92 -8.11 -10.35
C VAL A 104 9.08 -8.62 -9.51
N THR A 105 10.28 -8.23 -9.87
CA THR A 105 11.47 -8.33 -9.00
C THR A 105 12.13 -6.97 -8.92
N VAL A 106 12.01 -6.33 -7.76
CA VAL A 106 12.61 -5.02 -7.50
C VAL A 106 13.64 -5.13 -6.39
N LYS A 107 14.89 -4.76 -6.69
CA LYS A 107 16.00 -4.69 -5.75
C LYS A 107 16.54 -3.28 -5.75
N GLY A 108 16.36 -2.58 -4.64
CA GLY A 108 16.90 -1.23 -4.45
C GLY A 108 17.86 -1.18 -3.28
N ASN A 109 19.13 -0.88 -3.52
CA ASN A 109 20.12 -0.73 -2.43
C ASN A 109 20.04 0.65 -1.75
N SER A 110 18.83 1.21 -1.60
CA SER A 110 18.65 2.61 -1.19
C SER A 110 17.39 2.86 -0.38
N SER A 111 17.13 4.15 -0.12
CA SER A 111 16.24 4.62 0.93
C SER A 111 14.74 4.53 0.65
N ARG A 112 14.26 4.40 -0.61
CA ARG A 112 12.82 4.36 -0.94
C ARG A 112 12.56 3.45 -2.13
N VAL A 113 11.93 2.30 -1.90
CA VAL A 113 11.71 1.26 -2.91
C VAL A 113 10.25 0.85 -2.91
N GLY A 114 9.62 0.82 -4.07
CA GLY A 114 8.33 0.18 -4.27
C GLY A 114 8.16 -0.33 -5.68
N ALA A 115 7.27 -1.32 -5.90
CA ALA A 115 7.08 -1.87 -7.23
C ALA A 115 6.59 -0.81 -8.24
N LEU A 116 5.59 -0.02 -7.84
CA LEU A 116 4.99 0.98 -8.71
C LEU A 116 5.68 2.34 -8.56
N ILE A 117 5.89 2.80 -7.32
CA ILE A 117 6.45 4.13 -7.06
C ILE A 117 7.54 4.07 -5.99
N GLY A 118 8.74 4.58 -6.31
CA GLY A 118 9.79 4.80 -5.31
C GLY A 118 9.38 5.86 -4.29
N ARG A 119 9.12 7.10 -4.74
CA ARG A 119 8.66 8.19 -3.87
C ARG A 119 7.75 9.21 -4.55
N ALA A 120 6.76 9.70 -3.81
CA ALA A 120 6.00 10.90 -4.17
C ALA A 120 5.71 11.80 -2.96
N MET A 121 5.56 13.11 -3.21
CA MET A 121 5.08 14.08 -2.21
C MET A 121 3.58 14.41 -2.36
N SER A 122 2.97 13.99 -3.47
CA SER A 122 1.56 14.17 -3.83
C SER A 122 1.23 13.23 -4.98
N GLY A 123 -0.04 13.12 -5.37
CA GLY A 123 -0.50 12.26 -6.47
C GLY A 123 -1.67 11.39 -6.04
N VAL A 124 -2.21 10.62 -7.00
CA VAL A 124 -3.33 9.71 -6.78
C VAL A 124 -2.98 8.35 -7.35
N VAL A 125 -3.13 7.31 -6.55
CA VAL A 125 -3.02 5.90 -6.96
C VAL A 125 -4.35 5.23 -6.65
N THR A 126 -5.03 4.68 -7.65
CA THR A 126 -6.36 4.08 -7.47
C THR A 126 -6.49 2.79 -8.26
N ASN A 127 -6.97 1.72 -7.64
CA ASN A 127 -7.17 0.44 -8.32
C ASN A 127 -5.88 -0.09 -8.97
N CYS A 128 -4.79 -0.04 -8.21
CA CYS A 128 -3.48 -0.54 -8.64
C CYS A 128 -3.02 -1.67 -7.75
N TYR A 129 -2.23 -2.59 -8.29
CA TYR A 129 -1.65 -3.66 -7.48
C TYR A 129 -0.29 -4.12 -7.97
N ALA A 130 0.40 -4.82 -7.08
CA ALA A 130 1.64 -5.51 -7.41
C ALA A 130 1.65 -6.93 -6.84
N THR A 131 2.33 -7.84 -7.55
CA THR A 131 2.73 -9.16 -7.03
C THR A 131 4.20 -9.43 -7.31
N GLY A 132 4.87 -10.22 -6.47
CA GLY A 132 6.27 -10.58 -6.66
C GLY A 132 7.14 -10.26 -5.45
N LYS A 133 8.33 -9.68 -5.68
CA LYS A 133 9.32 -9.43 -4.63
C LYS A 133 9.87 -8.00 -4.69
N VAL A 134 9.95 -7.34 -3.53
CA VAL A 134 10.56 -6.02 -3.34
C VAL A 134 11.56 -6.09 -2.19
N ALA A 135 12.83 -5.77 -2.45
CA ALA A 135 13.87 -5.67 -1.43
C ALA A 135 14.45 -4.25 -1.40
N GLY A 136 14.52 -3.63 -0.22
CA GLY A 136 15.02 -2.26 -0.05
C GLY A 136 15.70 -1.98 1.29
N GLU A 137 16.91 -1.42 1.29
CA GLU A 137 17.69 -1.08 2.50
C GLU A 137 17.15 0.13 3.28
N GLY A 138 15.92 0.58 3.05
CA GLY A 138 15.39 1.85 3.54
C GLY A 138 13.91 1.78 3.88
N LYS A 139 13.15 2.67 3.25
CA LYS A 139 11.69 2.63 3.20
C LYS A 139 11.28 1.70 2.06
N ALA A 140 10.76 0.52 2.36
CA ALA A 140 10.33 -0.44 1.36
C ALA A 140 8.82 -0.69 1.47
N GLY A 141 8.12 -0.62 0.35
CA GLY A 141 6.70 -0.97 0.26
C GLY A 141 6.44 -1.86 -0.93
N GLY A 142 5.54 -2.84 -0.82
CA GLY A 142 5.22 -3.72 -1.94
C GLY A 142 4.70 -2.95 -3.17
N LEU A 143 3.95 -1.86 -2.96
CA LEU A 143 3.50 -0.98 -4.03
C LEU A 143 4.27 0.35 -4.06
N ILE A 144 4.48 1.00 -2.90
CA ILE A 144 5.06 2.36 -2.81
C ILE A 144 6.09 2.47 -1.68
N GLY A 145 7.26 3.04 -1.95
CA GLY A 145 8.29 3.25 -0.92
C GLY A 145 7.95 4.36 0.09
N ASP A 146 7.77 5.60 -0.39
CA ASP A 146 7.51 6.79 0.44
C ASP A 146 6.46 7.69 -0.20
N TRP A 147 5.31 7.84 0.47
CA TRP A 147 4.10 8.39 -0.13
C TRP A 147 3.56 9.63 0.59
N GLY A 148 3.24 10.67 -0.18
CA GLY A 148 2.55 11.88 0.28
C GLY A 148 1.27 12.21 -0.47
N GLY A 149 0.77 11.31 -1.32
CA GLY A 149 -0.48 11.46 -2.07
C GLY A 149 -1.64 10.68 -1.45
N VAL A 150 -2.60 10.27 -2.27
CA VAL A 150 -3.74 9.43 -1.86
C VAL A 150 -3.64 8.08 -2.56
N VAL A 151 -3.74 6.98 -1.79
CA VAL A 151 -3.91 5.62 -2.34
C VAL A 151 -5.29 5.10 -1.97
N THR A 152 -6.05 4.64 -2.96
CA THR A 152 -7.36 4.01 -2.75
C THR A 152 -7.49 2.69 -3.51
N ASP A 153 -8.28 1.77 -2.98
CA ASP A 153 -8.72 0.55 -3.68
C ASP A 153 -7.56 -0.27 -4.27
N SER A 154 -6.42 -0.31 -3.58
CA SER A 154 -5.17 -0.84 -4.11
C SER A 154 -4.58 -1.90 -3.19
N TYR A 155 -3.80 -2.83 -3.74
CA TYR A 155 -3.24 -3.91 -2.94
C TYR A 155 -1.84 -4.36 -3.33
N ALA A 156 -1.19 -5.10 -2.44
CA ALA A 156 0.08 -5.75 -2.71
C ALA A 156 0.08 -7.20 -2.20
N ASP A 157 0.35 -8.14 -3.10
CA ASP A 157 0.70 -9.52 -2.78
C ASP A 157 2.20 -9.73 -3.06
N VAL A 158 3.02 -9.00 -2.31
CA VAL A 158 4.45 -8.85 -2.54
C VAL A 158 5.21 -9.27 -1.30
N GLU A 159 6.20 -10.14 -1.46
CA GLU A 159 7.20 -10.41 -0.41
C GLU A 159 8.11 -9.18 -0.31
N VAL A 160 8.08 -8.50 0.83
CA VAL A 160 8.84 -7.28 1.06
C VAL A 160 9.93 -7.53 2.10
N SER A 161 11.18 -7.21 1.78
CA SER A 161 12.27 -7.21 2.75
C SER A 161 13.06 -5.91 2.78
N GLY A 162 13.66 -5.58 3.92
CA GLY A 162 14.40 -4.32 4.08
C GLY A 162 14.91 -4.03 5.49
N GLU A 163 15.45 -2.82 5.70
CA GLU A 163 16.18 -2.48 6.95
C GLU A 163 15.66 -1.26 7.74
N TYR A 164 14.54 -0.60 7.41
CA TYR A 164 14.09 0.54 8.25
C TYR A 164 12.58 0.62 8.37
N ASN A 165 11.91 1.19 7.37
CA ASN A 165 10.45 1.31 7.38
C ASN A 165 9.90 0.39 6.31
N ILE A 166 9.26 -0.69 6.72
CA ILE A 166 8.84 -1.73 5.78
C ILE A 166 7.34 -1.92 5.92
N GLY A 167 6.63 -1.80 4.80
CA GLY A 167 5.20 -2.05 4.73
C GLY A 167 4.89 -3.05 3.62
N GLY A 168 3.93 -3.95 3.81
CA GLY A 168 3.48 -4.82 2.73
C GLY A 168 2.94 -4.02 1.53
N LEU A 169 2.30 -2.87 1.78
CA LEU A 169 1.85 -1.94 0.73
C LEU A 169 2.75 -0.70 0.62
N ILE A 170 2.94 0.02 1.74
CA ILE A 170 3.66 1.31 1.77
C ILE A 170 4.73 1.35 2.86
N GLY A 171 5.98 1.66 2.50
CA GLY A 171 7.06 1.79 3.49
C GLY A 171 6.84 2.97 4.45
N SER A 172 6.50 4.16 3.93
CA SER A 172 6.12 5.32 4.76
C SER A 172 4.97 6.11 4.16
N ASN A 173 3.94 6.30 4.95
CA ASN A 173 2.77 7.09 4.60
C ASN A 173 2.81 8.45 5.30
N SER A 174 2.45 9.51 4.56
CA SER A 174 2.30 10.87 5.07
C SER A 174 0.95 11.53 4.73
N ASN A 175 0.03 10.76 4.16
CA ASN A 175 -1.28 11.22 3.71
C ASN A 175 -2.26 10.03 3.71
N LYS A 176 -3.16 9.86 2.74
CA LYS A 176 -4.26 8.88 2.83
C LYS A 176 -3.95 7.53 2.19
N VAL A 177 -4.25 6.46 2.92
CA VAL A 177 -4.32 5.06 2.46
C VAL A 177 -5.70 4.53 2.87
N VAL A 178 -6.58 4.30 1.89
CA VAL A 178 -7.99 4.01 2.17
C VAL A 178 -8.44 2.81 1.35
N SER A 179 -9.14 1.85 1.96
CA SER A 179 -9.66 0.70 1.21
C SER A 179 -8.56 -0.11 0.53
N CYS A 180 -7.44 -0.32 1.22
CA CYS A 180 -6.28 -1.01 0.69
C CYS A 180 -5.94 -2.28 1.49
N TYR A 181 -5.18 -3.19 0.89
CA TYR A 181 -4.70 -4.36 1.62
C TYR A 181 -3.33 -4.89 1.19
N ALA A 182 -2.71 -5.68 2.06
CA ALA A 182 -1.49 -6.42 1.75
C ALA A 182 -1.56 -7.86 2.25
N THR A 183 -1.13 -8.81 1.42
CA THR A 183 -1.17 -10.25 1.71
C THR A 183 0.20 -10.92 1.72
N GLY A 184 1.21 -10.28 1.12
CA GLY A 184 2.57 -10.82 1.08
C GLY A 184 3.33 -10.58 2.39
N ASP A 185 4.28 -11.49 2.68
CA ASP A 185 5.06 -11.45 3.91
C ASP A 185 6.03 -10.26 3.95
N VAL A 186 6.26 -9.74 5.14
CA VAL A 186 7.12 -8.58 5.41
C VAL A 186 8.23 -8.98 6.37
N THR A 187 9.47 -8.91 5.92
CA THR A 187 10.65 -9.31 6.72
C THR A 187 11.60 -8.13 6.95
N GLY A 188 11.87 -7.82 8.21
CA GLY A 188 12.96 -6.95 8.63
C GLY A 188 14.30 -7.66 8.61
N GLU A 189 15.28 -7.04 7.95
CA GLU A 189 16.66 -7.51 7.89
C GLU A 189 17.57 -6.55 8.66
N GLY A 190 18.55 -7.09 9.40
CA GLY A 190 19.56 -6.32 10.14
C GLY A 190 19.47 -6.50 11.66
N ASN A 191 20.10 -5.59 12.43
CA ASN A 191 20.34 -5.79 13.88
C ASN A 191 19.69 -4.75 14.83
N GLU A 192 18.98 -3.70 14.36
CA GLU A 192 18.65 -2.49 15.14
C GLU A 192 17.37 -1.76 14.60
N PRO A 193 16.73 -0.78 15.30
CA PRO A 193 15.30 -0.43 15.23
C PRO A 193 14.62 -0.43 13.85
N PHE A 194 13.69 -1.35 13.64
CA PHE A 194 12.81 -1.33 12.47
C PHE A 194 11.43 -0.76 12.81
N LYS A 195 10.68 -0.37 11.79
CA LYS A 195 9.27 0.02 11.85
C LYS A 195 8.57 -0.79 10.79
N ILE A 196 8.01 -1.92 11.19
CA ILE A 196 7.53 -2.94 10.26
C ILE A 196 6.03 -3.10 10.46
N GLY A 197 5.29 -2.86 9.39
CA GLY A 197 3.84 -3.04 9.35
C GLY A 197 3.45 -4.01 8.25
N GLY A 198 2.46 -4.87 8.48
CA GLY A 198 1.94 -5.71 7.40
C GLY A 198 1.35 -4.89 6.25
N LEU A 199 0.79 -3.70 6.51
CA LEU A 199 0.34 -2.76 5.47
C LEU A 199 1.27 -1.56 5.31
N VAL A 200 1.54 -0.85 6.40
CA VAL A 200 2.31 0.41 6.40
C VAL A 200 3.42 0.38 7.46
N GLY A 201 4.68 0.58 7.06
CA GLY A 201 5.78 0.61 8.03
C GLY A 201 5.69 1.79 9.00
N SER A 202 5.53 3.00 8.47
CA SER A 202 5.42 4.23 9.26
C SER A 202 4.27 5.11 8.78
N ASN A 203 3.25 5.27 9.62
CA ASN A 203 2.18 6.26 9.44
C ASN A 203 2.55 7.53 10.23
N ALA A 204 3.07 8.54 9.53
CA ALA A 204 3.66 9.71 10.17
C ALA A 204 3.30 11.01 9.43
N TYR A 205 3.49 12.17 10.05
CA TYR A 205 3.13 13.50 9.53
C TYR A 205 1.64 13.89 9.66
N ASN A 206 1.35 15.16 9.35
CA ASN A 206 0.15 15.87 9.80
C ASN A 206 -1.16 15.50 9.08
N TYR A 207 -1.17 14.52 8.18
CA TYR A 207 -2.37 14.13 7.43
C TYR A 207 -2.42 12.61 7.19
N ALA A 208 -1.63 11.84 7.94
CA ALA A 208 -1.42 10.43 7.65
C ALA A 208 -2.60 9.60 8.13
N GLU A 209 -3.33 8.99 7.21
CA GLU A 209 -4.53 8.21 7.49
C GLU A 209 -4.36 6.82 6.88
N VAL A 210 -4.63 5.81 7.69
CA VAL A 210 -4.88 4.43 7.24
C VAL A 210 -6.30 4.10 7.64
N SER A 211 -7.19 3.93 6.65
CA SER A 211 -8.60 3.64 6.92
C SER A 211 -9.16 2.53 6.04
N ASP A 212 -10.14 1.80 6.56
CA ASP A 212 -10.85 0.74 5.85
C ASP A 212 -9.88 -0.27 5.20
N SER A 213 -8.82 -0.67 5.90
CA SER A 213 -7.69 -1.39 5.29
C SER A 213 -7.26 -2.60 6.11
N TYR A 214 -6.58 -3.56 5.47
CA TYR A 214 -6.19 -4.77 6.19
C TYR A 214 -4.88 -5.39 5.74
N ALA A 215 -4.27 -6.20 6.61
CA ALA A 215 -3.07 -6.97 6.29
C ALA A 215 -3.18 -8.42 6.77
N THR A 216 -2.77 -9.36 5.92
CA THR A 216 -2.81 -10.80 6.24
C THR A 216 -1.48 -11.52 6.09
N GLY A 217 -0.46 -10.87 5.50
CA GLY A 217 0.89 -11.44 5.39
C GLY A 217 1.60 -11.47 6.73
N ASP A 218 2.51 -12.43 6.92
CA ASP A 218 3.27 -12.54 8.15
C ASP A 218 4.27 -11.40 8.26
N VAL A 219 4.51 -10.93 9.48
CA VAL A 219 5.40 -9.80 9.78
C VAL A 219 6.48 -10.27 10.75
N ASP A 220 7.73 -10.24 10.31
CA ASP A 220 8.90 -10.58 11.13
C ASP A 220 9.83 -9.37 11.24
N GLY A 221 10.21 -9.01 12.47
CA GLY A 221 10.94 -7.78 12.77
C GLY A 221 11.67 -7.79 14.11
N TYR A 222 12.20 -6.62 14.49
CA TYR A 222 12.88 -6.44 15.78
C TYR A 222 12.09 -5.52 16.73
N GLU A 223 11.91 -4.25 16.35
CA GLU A 223 11.21 -3.22 17.13
C GLU A 223 10.02 -2.66 16.35
N LYS A 224 9.02 -2.08 17.02
CA LYS A 224 7.85 -1.41 16.41
C LYS A 224 7.21 -2.26 15.31
N VAL A 225 6.89 -3.49 15.66
CA VAL A 225 6.34 -4.49 14.75
C VAL A 225 4.83 -4.55 14.95
N GLY A 226 4.08 -4.18 13.91
CA GLY A 226 2.63 -4.20 13.90
C GLY A 226 2.09 -5.07 12.78
N GLY A 227 1.05 -5.87 13.06
CA GLY A 227 0.40 -6.65 12.00
C GLY A 227 -0.19 -5.78 10.88
N LEU A 228 -0.59 -4.54 11.17
CA LEU A 228 -1.05 -3.56 10.18
C LEU A 228 -0.04 -2.41 10.01
N VAL A 229 0.29 -1.71 11.10
CA VAL A 229 1.14 -0.52 11.08
C VAL A 229 2.28 -0.65 12.10
N GLY A 230 3.53 -0.48 11.67
CA GLY A 230 4.67 -0.53 12.59
C GLY A 230 4.63 0.60 13.62
N ILE A 231 4.57 1.85 13.13
CA ILE A 231 4.46 3.05 13.98
C ILE A 231 3.38 4.02 13.50
N ASN A 232 2.60 4.54 14.44
CA ASN A 232 1.70 5.68 14.26
C ASN A 232 2.24 6.90 15.05
N SER A 233 2.62 8.00 14.36
CA SER A 233 3.38 9.08 15.03
C SER A 233 3.20 10.52 14.52
N GLY A 234 2.37 10.76 13.52
CA GLY A 234 2.09 12.13 13.06
C GLY A 234 1.05 12.83 13.94
N ILE A 235 1.09 14.16 14.09
CA ILE A 235 0.18 14.91 14.98
C ILE A 235 -1.31 14.71 14.66
N ALA A 236 -1.63 14.47 13.40
CA ALA A 236 -2.97 14.07 12.96
C ALA A 236 -2.88 12.76 12.18
N ALA A 237 -2.02 11.87 12.65
CA ALA A 237 -1.97 10.52 12.14
C ALA A 237 -3.11 9.71 12.78
N VAL A 238 -3.88 9.04 11.93
CA VAL A 238 -5.02 8.24 12.33
C VAL A 238 -4.96 6.87 11.68
N ILE A 239 -5.35 5.86 12.45
CA ILE A 239 -5.68 4.52 11.96
C ILE A 239 -7.13 4.28 12.34
N ASP A 240 -7.97 3.96 11.37
CA ASP A 240 -9.41 3.78 11.56
C ASP A 240 -9.89 2.56 10.79
N ASN A 241 -10.90 1.86 11.30
CA ASN A 241 -11.56 0.75 10.62
C ASN A 241 -10.61 -0.22 9.89
N SER A 242 -9.57 -0.69 10.58
CA SER A 242 -8.55 -1.53 9.95
C SER A 242 -8.23 -2.78 10.77
N TYR A 243 -7.76 -3.84 10.10
CA TYR A 243 -7.46 -5.08 10.80
C TYR A 243 -6.22 -5.84 10.31
N ALA A 244 -5.69 -6.71 11.17
CA ALA A 244 -4.57 -7.58 10.84
C ALA A 244 -4.78 -9.03 11.30
N THR A 245 -4.28 -9.97 10.51
CA THR A 245 -4.38 -11.42 10.81
C THR A 245 -3.09 -12.21 10.57
N GLY A 246 -2.05 -11.64 9.97
CA GLY A 246 -0.77 -12.34 9.77
C GLY A 246 0.00 -12.53 11.08
N LEU A 247 0.84 -13.56 11.17
CA LEU A 247 1.69 -13.79 12.35
C LEU A 247 2.60 -12.58 12.57
N VAL A 248 2.69 -12.08 13.81
CA VAL A 248 3.57 -10.95 14.15
C VAL A 248 4.68 -11.42 15.08
N THR A 249 5.92 -11.35 14.62
CA THR A 249 7.13 -11.72 15.38
C THR A 249 8.03 -10.51 15.57
N GLY A 250 8.44 -10.25 16.81
CA GLY A 250 9.36 -9.18 17.18
C GLY A 250 9.81 -9.27 18.63
N GLU A 251 10.73 -8.39 19.03
CA GLU A 251 11.34 -8.39 20.37
C GLU A 251 10.90 -7.19 21.23
N GLU A 252 10.64 -6.04 20.60
CA GLU A 252 10.31 -4.77 21.28
C GLU A 252 9.11 -4.07 20.63
N GLU A 253 8.18 -3.57 21.44
CA GLU A 253 7.01 -2.79 20.97
C GLU A 253 6.21 -3.51 19.86
N VAL A 254 5.79 -4.74 20.17
CA VAL A 254 5.09 -5.65 19.25
C VAL A 254 3.60 -5.64 19.54
N GLY A 255 2.79 -5.34 18.52
CA GLY A 255 1.34 -5.37 18.61
C GLY A 255 0.71 -6.12 17.45
N GLY A 256 -0.41 -6.80 17.70
CA GLY A 256 -1.11 -7.53 16.65
C GLY A 256 -1.66 -6.62 15.54
N LEU A 257 -1.91 -5.34 15.85
CA LEU A 257 -2.34 -4.32 14.89
C LEU A 257 -1.27 -3.23 14.70
N VAL A 258 -0.89 -2.54 15.79
CA VAL A 258 0.06 -1.42 15.79
C VAL A 258 1.23 -1.73 16.71
N GLY A 259 2.47 -1.64 16.23
CA GLY A 259 3.64 -1.83 17.08
C GLY A 259 3.77 -0.73 18.14
N TYR A 260 3.84 0.52 17.69
CA TYR A 260 3.97 1.68 18.56
C TYR A 260 3.03 2.83 18.17
N ASN A 261 2.18 3.24 19.11
CA ASN A 261 1.35 4.44 19.03
C ASN A 261 2.04 5.56 19.82
N ALA A 262 2.72 6.47 19.12
CA ALA A 262 3.53 7.52 19.73
C ALA A 262 2.68 8.60 20.44
N PRO A 263 3.28 9.59 21.13
CA PRO A 263 2.55 10.73 21.67
C PRO A 263 1.99 11.67 20.60
N ASN A 264 0.75 12.14 20.80
CA ASN A 264 0.04 13.13 19.97
C ASN A 264 -0.45 12.73 18.56
N PRO A 265 -0.61 11.47 18.15
CA PRO A 265 -1.45 11.17 16.99
C PRO A 265 -2.91 11.50 17.26
N GLU A 266 -3.69 11.62 16.19
CA GLU A 266 -5.14 11.73 16.34
C GLU A 266 -5.68 10.47 17.02
N GLY A 267 -5.19 9.30 16.61
CA GLY A 267 -5.34 8.06 17.37
C GLY A 267 -5.46 6.80 16.53
N VAL A 268 -5.81 5.72 17.21
CA VAL A 268 -6.21 4.44 16.61
C VAL A 268 -7.66 4.17 17.03
N PHE A 269 -8.54 3.92 16.07
CA PHE A 269 -9.97 3.83 16.30
C PHE A 269 -10.56 2.60 15.62
N ASP A 270 -11.52 1.97 16.29
CA ASP A 270 -12.42 0.96 15.71
C ASP A 270 -11.65 -0.08 14.87
N SER A 271 -10.53 -0.60 15.39
CA SER A 271 -9.57 -1.41 14.64
C SER A 271 -9.13 -2.64 15.43
N PHE A 272 -8.95 -3.78 14.75
CA PHE A 272 -8.88 -5.08 15.42
C PHE A 272 -7.73 -5.95 14.91
N CYS A 273 -7.20 -6.83 15.74
CA CYS A 273 -6.34 -7.90 15.26
C CYS A 273 -6.81 -9.26 15.75
N ASP A 274 -6.53 -10.30 14.99
CA ASP A 274 -6.79 -11.66 15.43
C ASP A 274 -5.68 -12.13 16.37
N MET A 275 -6.00 -12.32 17.66
CA MET A 275 -5.00 -12.65 18.68
C MET A 275 -4.39 -14.05 18.49
N GLU A 276 -5.11 -14.99 17.85
CA GLU A 276 -4.66 -16.37 17.69
C GLU A 276 -3.74 -16.50 16.47
N THR A 277 -4.05 -15.81 15.37
CA THR A 277 -3.23 -15.85 14.16
C THR A 277 -2.06 -14.89 14.22
N THR A 278 -2.24 -13.68 14.77
CA THR A 278 -1.11 -12.75 15.00
C THR A 278 -0.17 -13.24 16.10
N GLY A 279 -0.67 -14.07 17.02
CA GLY A 279 0.06 -14.51 18.21
C GLY A 279 0.23 -13.41 19.27
N GLN A 280 -0.49 -12.29 19.15
CA GLN A 280 -0.37 -11.13 20.05
C GLN A 280 -1.63 -10.96 20.90
N GLU A 281 -1.47 -10.87 22.23
CA GLU A 281 -2.59 -10.63 23.16
C GLU A 281 -3.05 -9.16 23.16
N ASN A 282 -2.23 -8.24 22.64
CA ASN A 282 -2.53 -6.81 22.57
C ASN A 282 -2.54 -6.34 21.12
N ALA A 283 -3.52 -5.49 20.77
CA ALA A 283 -3.57 -4.86 19.45
C ALA A 283 -2.48 -3.78 19.29
N ILE A 284 -2.20 -3.02 20.35
CA ILE A 284 -1.12 -2.02 20.38
C ILE A 284 0.00 -2.54 21.27
N GLY A 285 1.23 -2.60 20.75
CA GLY A 285 2.40 -3.07 21.50
C GLY A 285 2.82 -2.09 22.60
N THR A 286 2.99 -0.83 22.22
CA THR A 286 3.27 0.27 23.16
C THR A 286 2.43 1.50 22.81
N GLU A 287 1.82 2.13 23.81
CA GLU A 287 1.10 3.40 23.71
C GLU A 287 1.63 4.38 24.77
N ASP A 288 2.23 5.48 24.34
CA ASP A 288 2.77 6.50 25.25
C ASP A 288 1.70 7.52 25.68
N GLU A 289 1.96 8.24 26.78
CA GLU A 289 1.10 9.33 27.24
C GLU A 289 0.84 10.36 26.12
N GLY A 290 -0.44 10.54 25.78
CA GLY A 290 -0.88 11.41 24.68
C GLY A 290 -1.17 10.68 23.37
N GLY A 291 -0.90 9.37 23.28
CA GLY A 291 -1.59 8.49 22.33
C GLY A 291 -3.06 8.36 22.69
N THR A 292 -3.94 8.29 21.69
CA THR A 292 -5.37 8.04 21.88
C THR A 292 -5.76 6.78 21.14
N SER A 293 -6.37 5.83 21.84
CA SER A 293 -7.00 4.66 21.23
C SER A 293 -8.44 4.51 21.73
N THR A 294 -9.36 4.06 20.89
CA THR A 294 -10.74 3.76 21.28
C THR A 294 -11.28 2.62 20.43
N ASN A 295 -11.84 1.60 21.08
CA ASN A 295 -12.32 0.39 20.40
C ASN A 295 -11.22 -0.28 19.57
N VAL A 296 -10.07 -0.53 20.21
CA VAL A 296 -8.89 -1.15 19.60
C VAL A 296 -8.54 -2.41 20.36
N GLU A 297 -8.78 -3.57 19.75
CA GLU A 297 -8.82 -4.84 20.48
C GLU A 297 -8.14 -5.98 19.72
N ALA A 298 -7.47 -6.87 20.46
CA ALA A 298 -7.05 -8.17 19.96
C ALA A 298 -8.18 -9.16 20.28
N LEU A 299 -8.84 -9.66 19.23
CA LEU A 299 -10.05 -10.48 19.34
C LEU A 299 -9.74 -11.95 18.99
N PRO A 300 -10.47 -12.92 19.57
CA PRO A 300 -10.40 -14.32 19.14
C PRO A 300 -10.79 -14.50 17.66
N THR A 301 -10.26 -15.54 17.02
CA THR A 301 -10.55 -15.86 15.60
C THR A 301 -12.03 -15.88 15.26
N GLU A 302 -12.85 -16.48 16.13
CA GLU A 302 -14.28 -16.61 15.89
C GLU A 302 -14.98 -15.23 15.85
N GLU A 303 -14.55 -14.27 16.67
CA GLU A 303 -15.09 -12.91 16.67
C GLU A 303 -14.59 -12.11 15.45
N MET A 304 -13.32 -12.29 15.07
CA MET A 304 -12.75 -11.68 13.87
C MET A 304 -13.38 -12.19 12.56
N LYS A 305 -14.02 -13.35 12.58
CA LYS A 305 -14.75 -13.92 11.43
C LYS A 305 -16.26 -13.63 11.47
N ASP A 306 -16.74 -13.03 12.54
CA ASP A 306 -18.14 -12.63 12.66
C ASP A 306 -18.32 -11.20 12.11
N ILE A 307 -19.16 -11.05 11.06
CA ILE A 307 -19.42 -9.73 10.45
C ILE A 307 -20.00 -8.73 11.46
N SER A 308 -20.76 -9.23 12.45
CA SER A 308 -21.42 -8.37 13.44
C SER A 308 -20.42 -7.61 14.30
N THR A 309 -19.23 -8.17 14.55
CA THR A 309 -18.10 -7.49 15.22
C THR A 309 -17.76 -6.17 14.55
N PHE A 310 -17.77 -6.13 13.22
CA PHE A 310 -17.39 -4.96 12.43
C PHE A 310 -18.58 -4.05 12.13
N GLU A 311 -19.77 -4.61 11.91
CA GLU A 311 -21.00 -3.82 11.76
C GLU A 311 -21.31 -3.01 13.03
N ASP A 312 -21.10 -3.60 14.21
CA ASP A 312 -21.28 -2.93 15.51
C ASP A 312 -20.24 -1.82 15.74
N ALA A 313 -19.02 -1.99 15.20
CA ALA A 313 -17.99 -0.95 15.13
C ALA A 313 -18.31 0.13 14.07
N GLY A 314 -19.30 -0.10 13.20
CA GLY A 314 -19.80 0.88 12.24
C GLY A 314 -19.12 0.86 10.86
N TRP A 315 -18.39 -0.20 10.55
CA TRP A 315 -17.67 -0.36 9.28
C TRP A 315 -18.62 -0.59 8.09
N ASP A 316 -18.19 -0.16 6.89
CA ASP A 316 -18.87 -0.46 5.60
C ASP A 316 -18.11 -1.57 4.86
N ILE A 317 -18.17 -2.80 5.40
CA ILE A 317 -17.49 -3.99 4.86
C ILE A 317 -18.46 -5.11 4.50
N GLU A 318 -18.00 -6.06 3.68
CA GLU A 318 -18.79 -7.23 3.29
C GLU A 318 -18.13 -8.53 3.79
N ILE A 319 -18.95 -9.50 4.20
CA ILE A 319 -18.57 -10.93 4.28
C ILE A 319 -19.40 -11.67 3.25
N THR A 320 -18.75 -12.30 2.26
CA THR A 320 -19.41 -13.29 1.42
C THR A 320 -19.02 -14.71 1.84
N SER A 321 -20.02 -15.59 1.88
CA SER A 321 -19.83 -17.03 2.11
C SER A 321 -19.39 -17.79 0.85
N GLU A 322 -19.31 -17.13 -0.31
CA GLU A 322 -18.90 -17.72 -1.58
C GLU A 322 -17.63 -17.01 -2.08
N GLY A 323 -16.52 -17.77 -2.20
CA GLY A 323 -15.27 -17.26 -2.77
C GLY A 323 -14.36 -16.48 -1.81
N ASN A 324 -14.56 -16.58 -0.49
CA ASN A 324 -13.87 -15.77 0.52
C ASN A 324 -12.34 -15.74 0.34
N PRO A 325 -11.76 -14.62 -0.15
CA PRO A 325 -10.33 -14.50 -0.42
C PRO A 325 -9.47 -14.39 0.86
N THR A 326 -10.09 -14.12 2.00
CA THR A 326 -9.46 -13.89 3.29
C THR A 326 -9.72 -15.02 4.28
N SER A 327 -9.97 -16.26 3.82
CA SER A 327 -10.11 -17.44 4.71
C SER A 327 -11.17 -17.31 5.83
N GLY A 328 -12.23 -16.53 5.59
CA GLY A 328 -13.36 -16.36 6.52
C GLY A 328 -13.42 -15.00 7.20
N TYR A 329 -12.37 -14.18 7.11
CA TYR A 329 -12.42 -12.80 7.61
C TYR A 329 -13.29 -11.91 6.69
N PRO A 330 -13.71 -10.73 7.16
CA PRO A 330 -14.26 -9.71 6.26
C PRO A 330 -13.28 -9.31 5.18
N PHE A 331 -13.78 -8.62 4.17
CA PHE A 331 -12.96 -8.05 3.13
C PHE A 331 -13.68 -6.83 2.52
N LEU A 332 -12.97 -6.09 1.68
CA LEU A 332 -13.45 -4.83 1.15
C LEU A 332 -14.46 -5.07 0.03
N SER A 333 -15.55 -4.29 0.06
CA SER A 333 -16.70 -4.46 -0.86
C SER A 333 -16.34 -4.34 -2.34
N TRP A 334 -15.30 -3.58 -2.68
CA TRP A 334 -14.81 -3.46 -4.06
C TRP A 334 -14.21 -4.79 -4.60
N GLN A 335 -13.82 -5.73 -3.74
CA GLN A 335 -13.24 -7.02 -4.14
C GLN A 335 -14.29 -8.01 -4.71
N VAL A 336 -15.57 -7.92 -4.31
CA VAL A 336 -16.64 -8.85 -4.76
C VAL A 336 -17.60 -8.27 -5.79
N ASN A 337 -17.78 -6.95 -5.82
CA ASN A 337 -18.76 -6.30 -6.71
C ASN A 337 -18.31 -6.21 -8.19
N GLY A 338 -17.44 -7.13 -8.65
CA GLY A 338 -16.87 -7.14 -10.00
C GLY A 338 -15.51 -6.45 -10.14
N GLY A 339 -14.76 -6.29 -9.04
CA GLY A 339 -13.37 -5.80 -9.04
C GLY A 339 -12.34 -6.77 -9.61
N GLY A 340 -12.74 -7.94 -10.10
CA GLY A 340 -11.91 -8.72 -11.02
C GLY A 340 -12.05 -8.14 -12.43
N HIS A 341 -11.24 -7.13 -12.76
CA HIS A 341 -10.81 -6.78 -14.13
C HIS A 341 -11.83 -6.77 -15.30
N ASP A 342 -13.15 -6.66 -15.07
CA ASP A 342 -14.15 -6.41 -16.14
C ASP A 342 -14.97 -5.16 -15.80
N ASN A 343 -14.71 -4.12 -16.58
CA ASN A 343 -15.13 -2.74 -16.38
C ASN A 343 -16.60 -2.52 -16.78
N ARG A 344 -17.56 -3.08 -16.04
CA ARG A 344 -19.00 -2.83 -16.26
C ARG A 344 -19.77 -2.45 -15.01
N ARG A 345 -19.62 -1.16 -14.65
CA ARG A 345 -20.56 -0.24 -13.96
C ARG A 345 -21.27 -0.74 -12.67
N THR A 346 -21.08 0.00 -11.58
CA THR A 346 -22.08 0.98 -11.08
C THR A 346 -21.48 1.98 -10.08
N SER A 347 -21.93 3.23 -10.16
CA SER A 347 -21.53 4.35 -9.32
C SER A 347 -21.82 4.14 -7.83
N PHE A 348 -20.80 4.22 -6.97
CA PHE A 348 -21.00 4.32 -5.52
C PHE A 348 -21.23 5.78 -5.09
N ARG A 349 -22.20 5.97 -4.20
CA ARG A 349 -22.46 7.24 -3.53
C ARG A 349 -21.61 7.27 -2.27
N LEU A 350 -20.62 8.17 -2.20
CA LEU A 350 -20.05 8.60 -0.93
C LEU A 350 -21.21 9.05 -0.02
N ARG A 351 -21.49 8.31 1.05
CA ARG A 351 -22.23 8.85 2.18
C ARG A 351 -21.22 9.53 3.09
N VAL A 352 -20.96 10.81 2.81
CA VAL A 352 -20.37 11.71 3.79
C VAL A 352 -21.30 11.74 5.00
N ARG A 353 -20.93 11.11 6.11
CA ARG A 353 -21.60 11.37 7.39
C ARG A 353 -21.17 12.76 7.88
N PRO A 354 -22.08 13.58 8.42
CA PRO A 354 -21.72 14.88 8.95
C PRO A 354 -20.89 14.69 10.22
N LEU A 355 -19.74 15.39 10.29
CA LEU A 355 -18.95 15.59 11.50
C LEU A 355 -19.86 15.82 12.71
N ASP A 356 -19.86 14.89 13.67
CA ASP A 356 -20.60 15.06 14.92
C ASP A 356 -19.88 16.12 15.77
N ARG A 357 -20.42 17.35 15.74
CA ARG A 357 -19.90 18.52 16.48
C ARG A 357 -20.12 18.42 18.01
N ARG A 358 -20.11 17.23 18.60
CA ARG A 358 -20.34 17.03 20.03
C ARG A 358 -19.13 16.55 20.85
N ARG A 359 -17.93 16.49 20.26
CA ARG A 359 -16.70 16.15 21.01
C ARG A 359 -15.70 17.31 21.10
N PHE A 360 -16.18 18.51 21.37
CA PHE A 360 -15.35 19.56 21.96
C PHE A 360 -16.18 20.34 22.98
N ARG A 361 -15.99 20.03 24.26
CA ARG A 361 -16.19 20.99 25.35
C ARG A 361 -14.91 21.00 26.16
N PHE A 362 -14.39 22.23 26.27
CA PHE A 362 -13.15 22.68 26.90
C PHE A 362 -12.75 21.98 28.19
#